data_AF-A0A1Y4T3N4-F1
#
_entry.id   AF-A0A1Y4T3N4-F1
#
_cell.length_a   1.000
_cell.length_b   1.000
_cell.length_c   1.000
_cell.angle_alpha   90.00
_cell.angle_beta   90.00
_cell.angle_gamma   90.00
#
_symmetry.space_group_name_H-M   'P 1'
#
loop_
_entity.id
_entity.type
_entity.pdbx_description
1 polymer ?
#
loop_
_entity_poly.entity_id
_entity_poly.type
_entity_poly.pdbx_seq_one_letter_code
_entity_poly.pdbx_strand_id
1 'polypeptide(L)'
;MASTIFDVTPETLERSASTIEAKANEFATTYKSIYTAVSDLNVSYKGEASQTFNQRIQNYQNNFTAAKKALDNYVAFLRKYVSDLRSSENNLKQVASNLSTGR
;
A
#
# COMPACT_ATOMS: atom_id res chain seq x y z
N MET A 1 12.54 27.60 -16.54
CA MET A 1 12.08 26.20 -16.46
C MET A 1 12.11 25.82 -14.99
N ALA A 2 10.95 25.59 -14.38
CA ALA A 2 10.90 25.15 -13.00
C ALA A 2 11.58 23.78 -12.92
N SER A 3 12.79 23.73 -12.38
CA SER A 3 13.39 22.47 -11.98
C SER A 3 12.57 22.03 -10.77
N THR A 4 11.67 21.07 -10.98
CA THR A 4 11.02 20.38 -9.87
C THR A 4 12.15 19.65 -9.14
N ILE A 5 12.75 20.30 -8.15
CA ILE A 5 13.71 19.67 -7.25
C ILE A 5 12.88 18.63 -6.51
N PHE A 6 12.98 17.38 -6.94
CA PHE A 6 12.35 16.26 -6.25
C PHE A 6 13.13 16.01 -4.98
N ASP A 7 12.69 16.62 -3.88
CA ASP A 7 13.24 16.45 -2.53
C ASP A 7 12.98 15.03 -1.94
N VAL A 8 12.40 14.15 -2.76
CA VAL A 8 12.13 12.74 -2.46
C VAL A 8 12.87 11.88 -3.46
N THR A 9 13.88 11.17 -2.99
CA THR A 9 14.64 10.23 -3.82
C THR A 9 13.82 8.98 -4.11
N PRO A 10 14.10 8.25 -5.22
CA PRO A 10 13.50 6.95 -5.51
C PRO A 10 13.54 5.99 -4.31
N GLU A 11 14.63 5.99 -3.55
CA GLU A 11 14.84 5.14 -2.37
C GLU A 11 13.89 5.53 -1.23
N THR A 12 13.62 6.83 -1.05
CA THR A 12 12.70 7.32 -0.02
C THR A 12 11.27 6.89 -0.34
N LEU A 13 10.86 7.03 -1.60
CA LEU A 13 9.54 6.59 -2.08
C LEU A 13 9.36 5.07 -1.98
N GLU A 14 10.41 4.30 -2.29
CA GLU A 14 10.39 2.83 -2.19
C GLU A 14 10.33 2.35 -0.73
N ARG A 15 11.01 3.06 0.19
CA ARG A 15 10.88 2.83 1.64
C ARG A 15 9.48 3.16 2.14
N SER A 16 8.90 4.27 1.70
CA SER A 16 7.52 4.64 2.03
C SER A 16 6.53 3.60 1.52
N ALA A 17 6.66 3.17 0.27
CA ALA A 17 5.83 2.11 -0.32
C ALA A 17 5.91 0.81 0.50
N SER A 18 7.12 0.39 0.87
CA SER A 18 7.34 -0.81 1.70
C SER A 18 6.71 -0.68 3.10
N THR A 19 6.81 0.51 3.71
CA THR A 19 6.22 0.79 5.03
C THR A 19 4.69 0.73 4.97
N ILE A 20 4.09 1.30 3.92
CA ILE A 20 2.64 1.28 3.71
C ILE A 20 2.16 -0.15 3.46
N GLU A 21 2.87 -0.92 2.63
CA GLU A 21 2.56 -2.32 2.37
C GLU A 21 2.60 -3.16 3.67
N ALA A 22 3.63 -2.98 4.50
CA ALA A 22 3.73 -3.65 5.79
C ALA A 22 2.53 -3.32 6.70
N LYS A 23 2.17 -2.04 6.82
CA LYS A 23 1.01 -1.61 7.62
C LYS A 23 -0.32 -2.10 7.06
N ALA A 24 -0.46 -2.15 5.73
CA ALA A 24 -1.65 -2.69 5.08
C ALA A 24 -1.82 -4.19 5.34
N ASN A 25 -0.71 -4.93 5.38
CA ASN A 25 -0.71 -6.36 5.71
C ASN A 25 -0.98 -6.62 7.20
N GLU A 26 -0.41 -5.79 8.09
CA GLU A 26 -0.72 -5.83 9.52
C GLU A 26 -2.21 -5.55 9.76
N PHE A 27 -2.74 -4.47 9.17
CA PHE A 27 -4.17 -4.16 9.19
C PHE A 27 -5.01 -5.34 8.70
N ALA A 28 -4.59 -5.97 7.60
CA ALA A 28 -5.29 -7.12 7.05
C ALA A 28 -5.32 -8.33 7.98
N THR A 29 -4.22 -8.56 8.68
CA THR A 29 -4.08 -9.65 9.64
C THR A 29 -4.94 -9.40 10.88
N THR A 30 -4.89 -8.19 11.43
CA THR A 30 -5.67 -7.79 12.62
C THR A 30 -7.16 -7.86 12.36
N TYR A 31 -7.66 -7.36 11.22
CA TYR A 31 -9.10 -7.48 10.99
C TYR A 31 -9.53 -8.94 10.81
N LYS A 32 -8.73 -9.78 10.14
CA LYS A 32 -9.03 -11.21 9.99
C LYS A 32 -9.11 -11.92 11.34
N SER A 33 -8.21 -11.61 12.27
CA SER A 33 -8.25 -12.21 13.61
C SER A 33 -9.51 -11.79 14.39
N ILE A 34 -9.98 -10.55 14.22
CA ILE A 34 -11.28 -10.11 14.76
C ILE A 34 -12.41 -10.99 14.21
N TYR A 35 -12.47 -11.22 12.88
CA TYR A 35 -13.51 -12.10 12.32
C TYR A 35 -13.46 -13.52 12.86
N THR A 36 -12.26 -14.08 13.02
CA THR A 36 -12.10 -15.42 13.62
C THR A 36 -12.63 -15.44 15.05
N ALA A 37 -12.19 -14.51 15.91
CA ALA A 37 -12.64 -14.44 17.30
C ALA A 37 -14.17 -14.23 17.42
N VAL A 38 -14.74 -13.43 16.52
CA VAL A 38 -16.19 -13.18 16.43
C VAL A 38 -16.95 -14.44 16.00
N SER A 39 -16.43 -15.17 15.01
CA SER A 39 -16.99 -16.46 14.59
C SER A 39 -16.95 -17.49 15.71
N ASP A 40 -15.84 -17.58 16.45
CA ASP A 40 -15.68 -18.50 17.58
C ASP A 40 -16.63 -18.16 18.73
N LEU A 41 -16.83 -16.86 19.01
CA LEU A 41 -17.80 -16.39 20.00
C LEU A 41 -19.24 -16.79 19.61
N ASN A 42 -19.59 -16.72 18.32
CA ASN A 42 -20.92 -17.11 17.84
C ASN A 42 -21.24 -18.60 18.04
N VAL A 43 -20.21 -19.46 18.07
CA VAL A 43 -20.40 -20.89 18.38
C VAL A 43 -20.83 -21.07 19.83
N SER A 44 -20.20 -20.33 20.74
CA SER A 44 -20.36 -20.48 22.19
C SER A 44 -21.52 -19.65 22.77
N TYR A 45 -21.85 -18.52 22.14
CA TYR A 45 -22.90 -17.60 22.60
C TYR A 45 -23.90 -17.32 21.48
N LYS A 46 -25.10 -17.90 21.57
CA LYS A 46 -26.15 -17.85 20.53
C LYS A 46 -27.29 -16.86 20.79
N GLY A 47 -27.09 -15.92 21.71
CA GLY A 47 -28.10 -14.89 22.00
C GLY A 47 -28.26 -13.88 20.87
N GLU A 48 -29.38 -13.14 20.87
CA GLU A 48 -29.70 -12.08 19.92
C GLU A 48 -28.62 -10.96 19.87
N ALA A 49 -28.02 -10.66 21.02
CA ALA A 49 -26.88 -9.74 21.12
C ALA A 49 -25.66 -10.24 20.32
N SER A 50 -25.39 -11.54 20.33
CA SER A 50 -24.31 -12.17 19.54
C SER A 50 -24.57 -12.00 18.06
N GLN A 51 -25.79 -12.34 17.61
CA GLN A 51 -26.18 -12.21 16.20
C GLN A 51 -26.06 -10.77 15.70
N THR A 52 -26.51 -9.81 16.51
CA THR A 52 -26.40 -8.37 16.19
C THR A 52 -24.93 -7.93 16.07
N PHE A 53 -24.08 -8.38 16.99
CA PHE A 53 -22.65 -8.07 16.95
C PHE A 53 -21.96 -8.67 15.72
N ASN A 54 -22.25 -9.93 15.41
CA ASN A 54 -21.72 -10.64 14.23
C ASN A 54 -22.12 -9.95 12.92
N GLN A 55 -23.39 -9.59 12.77
CA GLN A 55 -23.88 -8.87 11.59
C GLN A 55 -23.18 -7.51 11.42
N ARG A 56 -23.01 -6.75 12.51
CA ARG A 56 -22.29 -5.47 12.46
C ARG A 56 -20.85 -5.65 12.02
N ILE A 57 -20.13 -6.62 12.58
CA ILE A 57 -18.76 -6.93 12.20
C ILE A 57 -18.70 -7.32 10.72
N GLN A 58 -19.56 -8.23 10.25
CA GLN A 58 -19.63 -8.64 8.83
C GLN A 58 -19.83 -7.46 7.87
N ASN A 59 -20.63 -6.45 8.23
CA ASN A 59 -20.83 -5.27 7.39
C ASN A 59 -19.55 -4.44 7.19
N TYR A 60 -18.60 -4.48 8.13
CA TYR A 60 -17.31 -3.79 7.97
C TYR A 60 -16.33 -4.54 7.06
N GLN A 61 -16.60 -5.79 6.68
CA GLN A 61 -15.68 -6.62 5.90
C GLN A 61 -15.40 -5.99 4.53
N ASN A 62 -16.44 -5.49 3.90
CA ASN A 62 -16.36 -4.80 2.61
C ASN A 62 -15.51 -3.53 2.73
N ASN A 63 -15.71 -2.75 3.80
CA ASN A 63 -14.97 -1.51 4.05
C ASN A 63 -13.50 -1.78 4.30
N PHE A 64 -13.15 -2.79 5.12
CA PHE A 64 -11.76 -3.15 5.38
C PHE A 64 -11.07 -3.71 4.14
N THR A 65 -11.77 -4.52 3.34
CA THR A 65 -11.24 -5.04 2.08
C THR A 65 -11.01 -3.89 1.08
N ALA A 66 -11.94 -2.94 0.98
CA ALA A 66 -11.80 -1.76 0.14
C ALA A 66 -10.64 -0.87 0.60
N ALA A 67 -10.47 -0.67 1.91
CA ALA A 67 -9.36 0.09 2.48
C ALA A 67 -8.01 -0.55 2.15
N LYS A 68 -7.87 -1.88 2.33
CA LYS A 68 -6.64 -2.59 1.95
C LYS A 68 -6.36 -2.42 0.45
N LYS A 69 -7.37 -2.59 -0.40
CA LYS A 69 -7.23 -2.43 -1.85
C LYS A 69 -6.76 -1.01 -2.23
N ALA A 70 -7.28 0.02 -1.56
CA ALA A 70 -6.84 1.39 -1.77
C ALA A 70 -5.37 1.60 -1.39
N LEU A 71 -4.93 1.03 -0.25
CA LEU A 71 -3.53 1.07 0.17
C LEU A 71 -2.62 0.33 -0.81
N ASP A 72 -3.01 -0.87 -1.25
CA ASP A 72 -2.26 -1.66 -2.22
C ASP A 72 -2.12 -0.93 -3.57
N ASN A 73 -3.18 -0.28 -4.04
CA ASN A 73 -3.14 0.56 -5.25
C ASN A 73 -2.18 1.74 -5.09
N TYR A 74 -2.15 2.37 -3.93
CA TYR A 74 -1.23 3.47 -3.66
C TYR A 74 0.23 3.02 -3.62
N VAL A 75 0.52 1.85 -3.02
CA VAL A 75 1.85 1.21 -3.07
C VAL A 75 2.26 0.93 -4.51
N ALA A 76 1.36 0.40 -5.34
CA ALA A 76 1.62 0.15 -6.76
C ALA A 76 1.93 1.44 -7.53
N PHE A 77 1.18 2.51 -7.25
CA PHE A 77 1.44 3.84 -7.81
C PHE A 77 2.84 4.35 -7.44
N LEU A 78 3.23 4.28 -6.16
CA LEU A 78 4.55 4.72 -5.70
C LEU A 78 5.67 3.92 -6.37
N ARG A 79 5.53 2.60 -6.46
CA ARG A 79 6.53 1.73 -7.13
C ARG A 79 6.66 2.03 -8.62
N LYS A 80 5.54 2.26 -9.30
CA LYS A 80 5.55 2.67 -10.71
C LYS A 80 6.27 4.01 -10.88
N TYR A 81 5.95 4.99 -10.06
CA TYR A 81 6.56 6.31 -10.11
C TYR A 81 8.08 6.25 -9.88
N VAL A 82 8.54 5.44 -8.92
CA VAL A 82 9.98 5.15 -8.70
C VAL A 82 10.63 4.55 -9.94
N SER A 83 9.97 3.60 -10.61
CA SER A 83 10.47 2.98 -11.85
C SER A 83 10.63 4.01 -12.98
N ASP A 84 9.65 4.90 -13.13
CA ASP A 84 9.64 5.93 -14.17
C ASP A 84 10.78 6.94 -13.95
N LEU A 85 11.03 7.33 -12.69
CA LEU A 85 12.17 8.17 -12.31
C LEU A 85 13.52 7.52 -12.65
N ARG A 86 13.71 6.24 -12.27
CA ARG A 86 14.95 5.50 -12.58
C ARG A 86 15.17 5.35 -14.08
N SER A 87 14.10 5.11 -14.84
CA SER A 87 14.17 5.02 -16.30
C SER A 87 14.62 6.35 -16.92
N SER A 88 14.03 7.45 -16.46
CA SER A 88 14.38 8.80 -16.91
C SER A 88 15.84 9.14 -16.62
N GLU A 89 16.32 8.84 -15.40
CA GLU A 89 17.71 9.06 -15.00
C GLU A 89 18.69 8.24 -15.86
N ASN A 90 18.37 6.97 -16.12
CA ASN A 90 19.18 6.12 -17.00
C ASN A 90 19.24 6.66 -18.43
N ASN A 91 18.12 7.18 -18.96
CA ASN A 91 18.09 7.80 -20.28
C ASN A 91 18.97 9.06 -20.33
N LEU A 92 18.86 9.94 -19.33
CA LEU A 92 19.72 11.13 -19.21
C LEU A 92 21.21 10.75 -19.14
N LYS A 93 21.55 9.72 -18.36
CA LYS A 93 22.92 9.19 -18.28
C LYS A 93 23.42 8.67 -19.63
N GLN A 94 22.59 7.96 -20.39
CA GLN A 94 22.95 7.47 -21.73
C GLN A 94 23.19 8.63 -22.69
N VAL A 95 22.28 9.61 -22.74
CA VAL A 95 22.43 10.81 -23.56
C VAL A 95 23.72 11.54 -23.19
N ALA A 96 23.97 11.76 -21.90
CA ALA A 96 25.18 12.42 -21.41
C ALA A 96 26.46 11.66 -21.78
N SER A 97 26.44 10.33 -21.71
CA SER A 97 27.59 9.48 -22.09
C SER A 97 27.89 9.52 -23.60
N ASN A 98 26.88 9.85 -24.42
CA ASN A 98 27.02 10.00 -25.87
C ASN A 98 27.40 11.43 -26.29
N LEU A 99 27.48 12.39 -25.36
CA LEU A 99 27.95 13.73 -25.68
C LEU A 99 29.44 13.70 -26.02
N SER A 100 29.82 14.49 -27.03
CA SER A 100 31.23 14.67 -27.40
C SER A 100 32.01 15.17 -26.19
N THR A 101 33.12 14.50 -25.86
CA THR A 101 33.99 14.88 -24.74
C THR A 101 34.95 16.04 -25.09
N GLY A 102 34.80 16.64 -26.27
CA GLY A 102 35.65 17.73 -26.74
C GLY A 102 37.07 17.24 -27.01
N ARG A 103 37.31 16.77 -28.24
CA ARG A 103 38.64 16.75 -28.85
C ARG A 103 38.63 17.67 -30.06
#